data_AF-A0A7K5D4Z3-F1
#
_entry.id   AF-A0A7K5D4Z3-F1
#
_cell.length_a   1.000
_cell.length_b   1.000
_cell.length_c   1.000
_cell.angle_alpha   90.00
_cell.angle_beta   90.00
_cell.angle_gamma   90.00
#
_symmetry.space_group_name_H-M   'P 1'
#
loop_
_entity.id
_entity.type
_entity.pdbx_description
1 polymer ?
#
loop_
_entity_poly.entity_id
_entity_poly.type
_entity_poly.pdbx_seq_one_letter_code
_entity_poly.pdbx_strand_id
1 'polypeptide(L)'
;LCGSGGRGAAALAPAGLRLRLCLGGWGSLVNPTGVAACRGTGRLAVAHDGKKRIHVFGPSGFCLQRFGERGDAGNDVKYPLDVTVTSDGHVVVTDGGDRSVKAFDFEGRGVLAVREGFLLPWGLDAAPKSEVILTDSEAGALYRLTADFGRGELKKCQMIRAQLVSPRAVAVCQTSGAVAVVEHLKAQGLNKGSTRVKIFSAEMDLIGQVDSFGLNLVSSCKMYATAVAFDKEGRVIVTDVCSQAVICLGKPEEFPMFNPLISHGLSYPVGLTYMANDSLAILDSGDHSIKIYSST
;
A
#
# COMPACT_ATOMS: atom_id res chain seq x y z
N LEU A 1 59.81 -2.25 12.14
CA LEU A 1 59.78 -2.53 10.69
C LEU A 1 58.61 -3.49 10.46
N CYS A 2 57.41 -2.95 10.27
CA CYS A 2 56.69 -2.91 8.98
C CYS A 2 56.35 -4.34 8.52
N GLY A 3 55.09 -4.79 8.39
CA GLY A 3 53.86 -4.10 8.03
C GLY A 3 53.39 -4.64 6.67
N SER A 4 52.27 -5.36 6.65
CA SER A 4 51.28 -5.44 5.56
C SER A 4 50.18 -6.38 6.07
N GLY A 5 48.92 -5.98 6.21
CA GLY A 5 48.18 -4.95 5.49
C GLY A 5 46.97 -5.54 4.76
N GLY A 6 46.35 -6.61 5.26
CA GLY A 6 45.06 -7.10 4.78
C GLY A 6 43.92 -6.39 5.50
N ARG A 7 43.61 -5.15 5.13
CA ARG A 7 42.32 -4.55 5.47
C ARG A 7 41.25 -5.30 4.68
N GLY A 8 40.70 -6.36 5.26
CA GLY A 8 39.36 -6.80 4.91
C GLY A 8 38.44 -5.62 5.14
N ALA A 9 37.93 -5.04 4.06
CA ALA A 9 36.83 -4.10 4.14
C ALA A 9 35.69 -4.87 4.81
N ALA A 10 35.48 -4.62 6.10
CA ALA A 10 34.25 -4.98 6.75
C ALA A 10 33.16 -4.27 5.95
N ALA A 11 32.44 -5.03 5.13
CA ALA A 11 31.23 -4.55 4.50
C ALA A 11 30.37 -4.01 5.63
N LEU A 12 30.22 -2.68 5.69
CA LEU A 12 29.24 -2.04 6.54
C LEU A 12 27.92 -2.74 6.23
N ALA A 13 27.36 -3.45 7.20
CA ALA A 13 26.00 -3.93 7.09
C ALA A 13 25.15 -2.72 6.68
N PRO A 14 24.28 -2.82 5.66
CA PRO A 14 23.42 -1.71 5.31
C PRO A 14 22.67 -1.29 6.58
N ALA A 15 22.56 0.01 6.83
CA ALA A 15 21.85 0.54 7.99
C ALA A 15 20.43 -0.05 8.01
N GLY A 16 20.24 -1.10 8.81
CA GLY A 16 19.01 -1.87 8.81
C GLY A 16 17.85 -1.03 9.31
N LEU A 17 16.68 -1.19 8.70
CA LEU A 17 15.45 -0.58 9.18
C LEU A 17 15.15 -1.10 10.59
N ARG A 18 14.94 -0.18 11.55
CA ARG A 18 14.58 -0.52 12.93
C ARG A 18 13.19 -0.04 13.26
N LEU A 19 12.45 -0.83 14.02
CA LEU A 19 11.15 -0.42 14.56
C LEU A 19 11.33 0.81 15.46
N ARG A 20 10.61 1.88 15.14
CA ARG A 20 10.63 3.15 15.88
C ARG A 20 9.37 3.37 16.71
N LEU A 21 8.23 3.00 16.14
CA LEU A 21 6.94 3.29 16.72
C LEU A 21 5.93 2.21 16.34
N CYS A 22 5.06 1.86 17.28
CA CYS A 22 3.93 0.98 17.06
C CYS A 22 2.66 1.73 17.47
N LEU A 23 1.68 1.78 16.58
CA LEU A 23 0.43 2.53 16.73
C LEU A 23 -0.77 1.58 16.64
N GLY A 24 -1.84 1.88 17.39
CA GLY A 24 -3.04 1.05 17.39
C GLY A 24 -2.93 -0.10 18.39
N GLY A 25 -3.17 -1.32 17.92
CA GLY A 25 -3.25 -2.54 18.72
C GLY A 25 -4.68 -3.02 18.94
N TRP A 26 -4.79 -4.21 19.52
CA TRP A 26 -6.05 -4.87 19.85
C TRP A 26 -7.01 -3.94 20.61
N GLY A 27 -8.25 -3.87 20.15
CA GLY A 27 -9.29 -3.00 20.71
C GLY A 27 -9.26 -1.55 20.22
N SER A 28 -8.13 -1.07 19.69
CA SER A 28 -8.01 0.26 19.07
C SER A 28 -8.30 0.21 17.56
N LEU A 29 -7.69 -0.76 16.87
CA LEU A 29 -7.99 -1.08 15.47
C LEU A 29 -8.65 -2.47 15.40
N VAL A 30 -9.58 -2.62 14.48
CA VAL A 30 -10.38 -3.85 14.30
C VAL A 30 -10.21 -4.28 12.85
N ASN A 31 -9.53 -5.41 12.60
CA ASN A 31 -9.21 -5.93 11.26
C ASN A 31 -8.80 -4.82 10.29
N PRO A 32 -7.70 -4.10 10.56
CA PRO A 32 -7.33 -2.99 9.69
C PRO A 32 -6.95 -3.52 8.30
N THR A 33 -7.30 -2.76 7.26
CA THR A 33 -7.24 -3.22 5.86
C THR A 33 -6.28 -2.42 4.98
N GLY A 34 -6.13 -1.11 5.24
CA GLY A 34 -5.25 -0.23 4.46
C GLY A 34 -4.59 0.85 5.32
N VAL A 35 -3.43 1.34 4.87
CA VAL A 35 -2.66 2.42 5.51
C VAL A 35 -2.03 3.33 4.48
N ALA A 36 -2.07 4.64 4.73
CA ALA A 36 -1.39 5.62 3.89
C ALA A 36 -0.80 6.78 4.69
N ALA A 37 0.32 7.30 4.18
CA ALA A 37 1.04 8.41 4.78
C ALA A 37 0.89 9.70 3.97
N CYS A 38 0.54 10.79 4.65
CA CYS A 38 0.64 12.13 4.10
C CYS A 38 2.11 12.58 4.12
N ARG A 39 2.80 12.53 2.97
CA ARG A 39 4.24 12.85 2.88
C ARG A 39 4.61 14.23 3.46
N GLY A 40 3.75 15.23 3.30
CA GLY A 40 4.02 16.60 3.76
C GLY A 40 3.82 16.82 5.27
N THR A 41 2.97 16.03 5.94
CA THR A 41 2.62 16.24 7.36
C THR A 41 3.05 15.09 8.28
N GLY A 42 3.39 13.93 7.71
CA GLY A 42 3.66 12.71 8.46
C GLY A 42 2.41 12.08 9.11
N ARG A 43 1.21 12.59 8.83
CA ARG A 43 -0.04 11.98 9.29
C ARG A 43 -0.25 10.62 8.61
N LEU A 44 -0.80 9.66 9.35
CA LEU A 44 -1.14 8.33 8.86
C LEU A 44 -2.65 8.13 8.90
N ALA A 45 -3.26 7.77 7.78
CA ALA A 45 -4.64 7.33 7.72
C ALA A 45 -4.68 5.79 7.69
N VAL A 46 -5.60 5.19 8.46
CA VAL A 46 -5.83 3.75 8.47
C VAL A 46 -7.31 3.44 8.30
N ALA A 47 -7.58 2.54 7.38
CA ALA A 47 -8.87 1.91 7.17
C ALA A 47 -9.02 0.66 8.04
N HIS A 48 -10.16 0.51 8.71
CA HIS A 48 -10.44 -0.66 9.55
C HIS A 48 -11.94 -0.92 9.75
N ASP A 49 -12.28 -2.09 10.28
CA ASP A 49 -13.64 -2.60 10.48
C ASP A 49 -14.30 -2.14 11.80
N GLY A 50 -13.87 -1.03 12.41
CA GLY A 50 -14.49 -0.44 13.62
C GLY A 50 -15.57 0.61 13.33
N LYS A 51 -16.37 1.04 14.32
CA LYS A 51 -17.53 1.95 14.09
C LYS A 51 -17.18 3.26 13.35
N LYS A 52 -15.97 3.79 13.56
CA LYS A 52 -15.39 4.94 12.85
C LYS A 52 -14.28 4.42 11.95
N ARG A 53 -14.64 4.04 10.73
CA ARG A 53 -13.85 3.19 9.83
C ARG A 53 -12.48 3.74 9.44
N ILE A 54 -12.27 5.05 9.59
CA ILE A 54 -11.00 5.71 9.30
C ILE A 54 -10.44 6.35 10.57
N HIS A 55 -9.21 5.98 10.92
CA HIS A 55 -8.43 6.59 11.98
C HIS A 55 -7.27 7.38 11.39
N VAL A 56 -7.09 8.63 11.84
CA VAL A 56 -5.93 9.46 11.47
C VAL A 56 -5.02 9.62 12.68
N PHE A 57 -3.76 9.23 12.53
CA PHE A 57 -2.71 9.41 13.52
C PHE A 57 -1.77 10.55 13.11
N GLY A 58 -1.30 11.31 14.09
CA GLY A 58 -0.24 12.29 13.91
C GLY A 58 1.14 11.62 13.85
N PRO A 59 2.18 12.37 13.45
CA PRO A 59 3.56 11.86 13.38
C PRO A 59 4.12 11.43 14.74
N SER A 60 3.59 11.96 15.84
CA SER A 60 3.91 11.55 17.21
C SER A 60 3.17 10.29 17.68
N GLY A 61 2.29 9.73 16.85
CA GLY A 61 1.53 8.52 17.14
C GLY A 61 0.18 8.72 17.83
N PHE A 62 -0.17 9.95 18.22
CA PHE A 62 -1.49 10.22 18.79
C PHE A 62 -2.57 10.16 17.72
N CYS A 63 -3.71 9.56 18.05
CA CYS A 63 -4.89 9.58 17.20
C CYS A 63 -5.48 11.01 17.22
N LEU A 64 -5.49 11.65 16.05
CA LEU A 64 -5.98 13.02 15.86
C LEU A 64 -7.46 13.04 15.52
N GLN A 65 -7.91 12.12 14.65
CA GLN A 65 -9.27 12.10 14.14
C GLN A 65 -9.79 10.69 13.90
N ARG A 66 -11.12 10.56 13.95
CA ARG A 66 -11.86 9.31 13.66
C ARG A 66 -13.17 9.64 12.96
N PHE A 67 -13.38 9.09 11.78
CA PHE A 67 -14.57 9.36 10.96
C PHE A 67 -14.94 8.16 10.08
N GLY A 68 -15.90 8.36 9.16
CA GLY A 68 -16.46 7.29 8.34
C GLY A 68 -17.35 6.39 9.20
N GLU A 69 -18.30 7.00 9.89
CA GLU A 69 -19.18 6.28 10.81
C GLU A 69 -20.06 5.28 10.05
N ARG A 70 -20.42 4.18 10.71
CA ARG A 70 -21.38 3.21 10.15
C ARG A 70 -22.80 3.71 10.43
N GLY A 71 -23.46 4.28 9.44
CA GLY A 71 -24.84 4.77 9.53
C GLY A 71 -25.54 4.91 8.16
N ASP A 72 -26.62 5.68 8.13
CA ASP A 72 -27.47 5.91 6.95
C ASP A 72 -27.18 7.26 6.25
N ALA A 73 -26.15 8.00 6.65
CA ALA A 73 -25.78 9.23 5.97
C ALA A 73 -25.13 8.92 4.61
N GLY A 74 -25.38 9.73 3.59
CA GLY A 74 -24.99 9.43 2.20
C GLY A 74 -23.49 9.24 1.94
N ASN A 75 -22.63 9.68 2.86
CA ASN A 75 -21.16 9.61 2.75
C ASN A 75 -20.50 8.65 3.77
N ASP A 76 -21.28 7.82 4.47
CA ASP A 76 -20.76 6.86 5.44
C ASP A 76 -19.94 5.75 4.78
N VAL A 77 -18.88 5.28 5.43
CA VAL A 77 -18.01 4.21 4.90
C VAL A 77 -18.55 2.86 5.34
N LYS A 78 -19.01 2.02 4.40
CA LYS A 78 -19.67 0.74 4.71
C LYS A 78 -18.64 -0.36 5.00
N TYR A 79 -17.75 -0.59 4.05
CA TYR A 79 -16.70 -1.61 4.12
C TYR A 79 -15.41 -1.13 3.44
N PRO A 80 -14.48 -0.49 4.19
CA PRO A 80 -13.26 0.07 3.62
C PRO A 80 -12.27 -1.03 3.26
N LEU A 81 -11.81 -1.06 2.02
CA LEU A 81 -10.85 -2.04 1.53
C LEU A 81 -9.42 -1.49 1.52
N ASP A 82 -9.25 -0.21 1.20
CA ASP A 82 -7.97 0.48 1.23
C ASP A 82 -8.14 1.99 1.44
N VAL A 83 -7.04 2.68 1.76
CA VAL A 83 -7.00 4.13 1.97
C VAL A 83 -5.72 4.72 1.38
N THR A 84 -5.83 5.88 0.73
CA THR A 84 -4.69 6.70 0.34
C THR A 84 -4.84 8.14 0.82
N VAL A 85 -3.75 8.92 0.78
CA VAL A 85 -3.77 10.35 1.05
C VAL A 85 -3.17 11.08 -0.14
N THR A 86 -3.96 11.94 -0.77
CA THR A 86 -3.55 12.76 -1.91
C THR A 86 -2.56 13.85 -1.49
N SER A 87 -1.80 14.38 -2.45
CA SER A 87 -0.83 15.44 -2.20
C SER A 87 -1.45 16.74 -1.65
N ASP A 88 -2.74 16.97 -1.91
CA ASP A 88 -3.51 18.10 -1.40
C ASP A 88 -4.20 17.81 -0.05
N GLY A 89 -3.91 16.66 0.57
CA GLY A 89 -4.30 16.37 1.95
C GLY A 89 -5.71 15.80 2.12
N HIS A 90 -6.25 15.13 1.09
CA HIS A 90 -7.53 14.42 1.19
C HIS A 90 -7.31 12.93 1.43
N VAL A 91 -8.11 12.36 2.32
CA VAL A 91 -8.14 10.94 2.62
C VAL A 91 -9.13 10.28 1.69
N VAL A 92 -8.65 9.43 0.79
CA VAL A 92 -9.48 8.74 -0.22
C VAL A 92 -9.55 7.26 0.14
N VAL A 93 -10.74 6.69 0.06
CA VAL A 93 -11.06 5.34 0.56
C VAL A 93 -11.81 4.57 -0.52
N THR A 94 -11.41 3.33 -0.77
CA THR A 94 -12.21 2.37 -1.53
C THR A 94 -13.21 1.70 -0.58
N ASP A 95 -14.49 1.79 -0.90
CA ASP A 95 -15.58 1.20 -0.13
C ASP A 95 -16.22 0.06 -0.93
N GLY A 96 -15.85 -1.17 -0.59
CA GLY A 96 -16.36 -2.38 -1.26
C GLY A 96 -17.82 -2.68 -0.92
N GLY A 97 -18.32 -2.20 0.22
CA GLY A 97 -19.72 -2.41 0.64
C GLY A 97 -20.68 -1.50 -0.12
N ASP A 98 -20.16 -0.42 -0.68
CA ASP A 98 -20.93 0.59 -1.41
C ASP A 98 -20.45 0.76 -2.86
N ARG A 99 -19.50 -0.09 -3.29
CA ARG A 99 -18.85 -0.11 -4.61
C ARG A 99 -18.45 1.30 -5.08
N SER A 100 -17.67 1.98 -4.25
CA SER A 100 -17.38 3.41 -4.48
C SER A 100 -15.99 3.81 -4.02
N VAL A 101 -15.58 4.98 -4.49
CA VAL A 101 -14.42 5.70 -3.98
C VAL A 101 -14.92 6.96 -3.28
N LYS A 102 -14.55 7.15 -2.02
CA LYS A 102 -14.98 8.30 -1.20
C LYS A 102 -13.77 9.10 -0.76
N ALA A 103 -13.86 10.43 -0.81
CA ALA A 103 -12.82 11.31 -0.33
C ALA A 103 -13.34 12.18 0.83
N PHE A 104 -12.45 12.41 1.79
CA PHE A 104 -12.69 13.20 2.98
C PHE A 104 -11.53 14.19 3.17
N ASP A 105 -11.78 15.31 3.83
CA ASP A 105 -10.69 16.08 4.42
C ASP A 105 -10.20 15.43 5.73
N PHE A 106 -9.11 15.95 6.32
CA PHE A 106 -8.58 15.42 7.57
C PHE A 106 -9.49 15.61 8.79
N GLU A 107 -10.46 16.52 8.72
CA GLU A 107 -11.49 16.71 9.76
C GLU A 107 -12.63 15.69 9.61
N GLY A 108 -12.56 14.83 8.59
CA GLY A 108 -13.52 13.76 8.34
C GLY A 108 -14.77 14.21 7.60
N ARG A 109 -14.79 15.41 7.02
CA ARG A 109 -15.91 15.87 6.19
C ARG A 109 -15.78 15.23 4.82
N GLY A 110 -16.83 14.54 4.38
CA GLY A 110 -16.89 13.94 3.05
C GLY A 110 -16.96 15.02 1.97
N VAL A 111 -16.02 15.00 1.03
CA VAL A 111 -15.92 15.98 -0.07
C VAL A 111 -16.34 15.41 -1.42
N LEU A 112 -16.20 14.10 -1.63
CA LEU A 112 -16.53 13.46 -2.91
C LEU A 112 -16.91 12.00 -2.69
N ALA A 113 -17.88 11.50 -3.47
CA ALA A 113 -18.20 10.09 -3.57
C ALA A 113 -18.44 9.71 -5.04
N VAL A 114 -17.72 8.69 -5.52
CA VAL A 114 -17.69 8.29 -6.94
C VAL A 114 -18.18 6.84 -7.07
N ARG A 115 -19.17 6.63 -7.95
CA ARG A 115 -19.87 5.35 -8.17
C ARG A 115 -19.94 4.99 -9.65
N GLU A 116 -18.77 4.97 -10.31
CA GLU A 116 -18.63 4.77 -11.76
C GLU A 116 -18.72 3.29 -12.17
N GLY A 117 -19.70 2.56 -11.64
CA GLY A 117 -19.93 1.15 -12.01
C GLY A 117 -18.88 0.16 -11.53
N PHE A 118 -18.10 0.48 -10.50
CA PHE A 118 -17.15 -0.45 -9.89
C PHE A 118 -17.85 -1.73 -9.43
N LEU A 119 -17.19 -2.88 -9.62
CA LEU A 119 -17.66 -4.18 -9.14
C LEU A 119 -17.15 -4.44 -7.73
N LEU A 120 -15.83 -4.35 -7.54
CA LEU A 120 -15.17 -4.45 -6.24
C LEU A 120 -13.90 -3.60 -6.20
N PRO A 121 -14.01 -2.27 -5.97
CA PRO A 121 -12.85 -1.39 -5.86
C PRO A 121 -12.05 -1.78 -4.61
N TRP A 122 -10.77 -2.12 -4.76
CA TRP A 122 -9.96 -2.69 -3.69
C TRP A 122 -8.75 -1.82 -3.36
N GLY A 123 -7.62 -2.00 -4.04
CA GLY A 123 -6.38 -1.28 -3.76
C GLY A 123 -6.44 0.15 -4.27
N LEU A 124 -5.75 1.07 -3.60
CA LEU A 124 -5.79 2.49 -3.91
C LEU A 124 -4.45 3.16 -3.60
N ASP A 125 -3.90 3.93 -4.55
CA ASP A 125 -2.75 4.79 -4.26
C ASP A 125 -2.87 6.15 -4.95
N ALA A 126 -2.29 7.16 -4.31
CA ALA A 126 -2.26 8.52 -4.81
C ALA A 126 -1.23 8.64 -5.93
N ALA A 127 -1.65 9.24 -7.04
CA ALA A 127 -0.79 9.60 -8.15
C ALA A 127 -0.52 11.13 -8.14
N PRO A 128 0.51 11.60 -8.86
CA PRO A 128 0.78 13.03 -8.98
C PRO A 128 -0.45 13.83 -9.49
N LYS A 129 -0.51 15.13 -9.17
CA LYS A 129 -1.54 16.08 -9.66
C LYS A 129 -2.99 15.81 -9.19
N SER A 130 -3.18 15.42 -7.92
CA SER A 130 -4.51 15.11 -7.36
C SER A 130 -5.24 14.01 -8.13
N GLU A 131 -4.49 12.98 -8.50
CA GLU A 131 -5.01 11.76 -9.10
C GLU A 131 -4.94 10.61 -8.09
N VAL A 132 -5.80 9.62 -8.27
CA VAL A 132 -5.69 8.33 -7.59
C VAL A 132 -5.80 7.21 -8.62
N ILE A 133 -5.03 6.14 -8.41
CA ILE A 133 -5.17 4.89 -9.15
C ILE A 133 -5.77 3.87 -8.21
N LEU A 134 -6.86 3.23 -8.64
CA LEU A 134 -7.46 2.13 -7.91
C LEU A 134 -7.50 0.84 -8.72
N THR A 135 -7.46 -0.28 -8.01
CA THR A 135 -7.79 -1.59 -8.57
C THR A 135 -9.27 -1.88 -8.39
N ASP A 136 -9.88 -2.51 -9.39
CA ASP A 136 -11.15 -3.21 -9.23
C ASP A 136 -10.88 -4.70 -9.34
N SER A 137 -10.96 -5.38 -8.20
CA SER A 137 -10.52 -6.76 -8.05
C SER A 137 -11.44 -7.72 -8.80
N GLU A 138 -12.73 -7.45 -8.82
CA GLU A 138 -13.72 -8.29 -9.50
C GLU A 138 -13.78 -7.97 -11.00
N ALA A 139 -13.65 -6.70 -11.39
CA ALA A 139 -13.56 -6.33 -12.80
C ALA A 139 -12.21 -6.70 -13.44
N GLY A 140 -11.18 -6.98 -12.65
CA GLY A 140 -9.84 -7.27 -13.16
C GLY A 140 -9.21 -6.07 -13.87
N ALA A 141 -9.39 -4.87 -13.31
CA ALA A 141 -9.04 -3.62 -13.97
C ALA A 141 -8.34 -2.62 -13.04
N LEU A 142 -7.68 -1.64 -13.65
CA LEU A 142 -7.20 -0.43 -12.99
C LEU A 142 -7.94 0.78 -13.53
N TYR A 143 -8.31 1.68 -12.64
CA TYR A 143 -8.90 2.96 -12.98
C TYR A 143 -8.00 4.10 -12.52
N ARG A 144 -7.90 5.14 -13.35
CA ARG A 144 -7.33 6.44 -12.97
C ARG A 144 -8.49 7.41 -12.75
N LEU A 145 -8.51 8.01 -11.57
CA LEU A 145 -9.49 9.00 -11.17
C LEU A 145 -8.77 10.32 -10.95
N THR A 146 -9.21 11.35 -11.68
CA THR A 146 -8.76 12.73 -11.54
C THR A 146 -9.91 13.55 -10.97
N ALA A 147 -9.68 14.24 -9.85
CA ALA A 147 -10.69 15.06 -9.20
C ALA A 147 -10.10 16.37 -8.67
N ASP A 148 -10.95 17.37 -8.49
CA ASP A 148 -10.69 18.49 -7.61
C ASP A 148 -11.29 18.16 -6.24
N PHE A 149 -10.49 17.55 -5.36
CA PHE A 149 -10.96 17.13 -4.05
C PHE A 149 -11.37 18.32 -3.17
N GLY A 150 -10.75 19.48 -3.34
CA GLY A 150 -11.10 20.69 -2.61
C GLY A 150 -12.47 21.26 -3.00
N ARG A 151 -12.88 21.10 -4.26
CA ARG A 151 -14.21 21.48 -4.74
C ARG A 151 -15.22 20.33 -4.75
N GLY A 152 -14.79 19.10 -4.44
CA GLY A 152 -15.63 17.91 -4.49
C GLY A 152 -16.08 17.53 -5.90
N GLU A 153 -15.26 17.80 -6.92
CA GLU A 153 -15.62 17.64 -8.33
C GLU A 153 -14.80 16.52 -8.99
N LEU A 154 -15.47 15.48 -9.48
CA LEU A 154 -14.85 14.47 -10.34
C LEU A 154 -14.62 15.06 -11.74
N LYS A 155 -13.37 15.06 -12.20
CA LYS A 155 -13.02 15.52 -13.56
C LYS A 155 -13.04 14.37 -14.56
N LYS A 156 -12.49 13.22 -14.16
CA LYS A 156 -12.37 12.04 -15.03
C LYS A 156 -12.26 10.78 -14.21
N CYS A 157 -12.94 9.72 -14.65
CA CYS A 157 -12.68 8.35 -14.24
C CYS A 157 -12.46 7.53 -15.52
N GLN A 158 -11.30 6.88 -15.64
CA GLN A 158 -10.94 6.14 -16.84
C GLN A 158 -10.32 4.79 -16.47
N MET A 159 -10.80 3.72 -17.11
CA MET A 159 -10.10 2.43 -17.09
C MET A 159 -8.80 2.56 -17.89
N ILE A 160 -7.67 2.31 -17.24
CA ILE A 160 -6.33 2.43 -17.85
C ILE A 160 -5.69 1.06 -18.13
N ARG A 161 -6.17 0.01 -17.46
CA ARG A 161 -5.73 -1.37 -17.69
C ARG A 161 -6.86 -2.33 -17.39
N ALA A 162 -6.94 -3.41 -18.18
CA ALA A 162 -7.86 -4.52 -17.97
C ALA A 162 -7.11 -5.85 -18.01
N GLN A 163 -7.84 -6.95 -17.86
CA GLN A 163 -7.32 -8.32 -17.92
C GLN A 163 -6.29 -8.62 -16.81
N LEU A 164 -6.50 -8.01 -15.64
CA LEU A 164 -5.80 -8.37 -14.42
C LEU A 164 -6.58 -9.47 -13.69
N VAL A 165 -5.88 -10.29 -12.92
CA VAL A 165 -6.45 -11.40 -12.17
C VAL A 165 -6.55 -11.01 -10.71
N SER A 166 -7.75 -10.61 -10.26
CA SER A 166 -8.01 -10.24 -8.86
C SER A 166 -6.95 -9.26 -8.29
N PRO A 167 -6.73 -8.08 -8.92
CA PRO A 167 -5.78 -7.09 -8.44
C PRO A 167 -6.23 -6.49 -7.10
N ARG A 168 -5.39 -6.57 -6.06
CA ARG A 168 -5.76 -6.17 -4.69
C ARG A 168 -4.93 -5.02 -4.12
N ALA A 169 -3.69 -4.87 -4.54
CA ALA A 169 -2.85 -3.75 -4.13
C ALA A 169 -2.27 -3.06 -5.36
N VAL A 170 -2.09 -1.75 -5.26
CA VAL A 170 -1.46 -0.91 -6.27
C VAL A 170 -0.58 0.12 -5.59
N ALA A 171 0.53 0.48 -6.22
CA ALA A 171 1.36 1.61 -5.84
C ALA A 171 1.78 2.39 -7.07
N VAL A 172 1.95 3.70 -6.90
CA VAL A 172 2.38 4.64 -7.94
C VAL A 172 3.68 5.29 -7.51
N CYS A 173 4.72 5.11 -8.33
CA CYS A 173 5.98 5.78 -8.14
C CYS A 173 5.80 7.28 -8.42
N GLN A 174 6.04 8.12 -7.42
CA GLN A 174 5.78 9.56 -7.55
C GLN A 174 6.76 10.27 -8.50
N THR A 175 7.93 9.69 -8.75
CA THR A 175 8.98 10.27 -9.58
C THR A 175 8.87 9.84 -11.04
N SER A 176 8.65 8.54 -11.29
CA SER A 176 8.59 8.00 -12.66
C SER A 176 7.16 7.82 -13.19
N GLY A 177 6.14 7.82 -12.32
CA GLY A 177 4.77 7.47 -12.69
C GLY A 177 4.55 5.96 -12.90
N ALA A 178 5.57 5.12 -12.70
CA ALA A 178 5.43 3.67 -12.81
C ALA A 178 4.40 3.13 -11.81
N VAL A 179 3.69 2.06 -12.21
CA VAL A 179 2.60 1.47 -11.42
C VAL A 179 2.94 0.02 -11.10
N ALA A 180 2.99 -0.33 -9.82
CA ALA A 180 3.14 -1.70 -9.38
C ALA A 180 1.79 -2.24 -8.89
N VAL A 181 1.45 -3.49 -9.25
CA VAL A 181 0.17 -4.11 -8.92
C VAL A 181 0.40 -5.52 -8.37
N VAL A 182 -0.30 -5.87 -7.30
CA VAL A 182 -0.32 -7.23 -6.75
C VAL A 182 -1.64 -7.92 -7.11
N GLU A 183 -1.53 -9.00 -7.86
CA GLU A 183 -2.62 -9.89 -8.26
C GLU A 183 -2.69 -11.11 -7.32
N HIS A 184 -3.88 -11.41 -6.80
CA HIS A 184 -4.12 -12.61 -6.00
C HIS A 184 -4.70 -13.71 -6.87
N LEU A 185 -3.86 -14.66 -7.27
CA LEU A 185 -4.24 -15.75 -8.15
C LEU A 185 -5.06 -16.78 -7.38
N LYS A 186 -6.25 -17.09 -7.91
CA LYS A 186 -7.09 -18.17 -7.37
C LYS A 186 -6.34 -19.49 -7.48
N ALA A 187 -6.37 -20.27 -6.40
CA ALA A 187 -5.87 -21.62 -6.41
C ALA A 187 -6.66 -22.49 -7.39
N GLN A 188 -5.97 -23.36 -8.13
CA GLN A 188 -6.61 -24.51 -8.76
C GLN A 188 -6.37 -25.75 -7.88
N GLY A 189 -7.45 -26.43 -7.49
CA GLY A 189 -7.39 -27.65 -6.68
C GLY A 189 -6.98 -27.43 -5.21
N LEU A 190 -6.19 -28.35 -4.65
CA LEU A 190 -5.78 -28.38 -3.23
C LEU A 190 -4.66 -27.38 -2.86
N ASN A 191 -4.13 -26.64 -3.84
CA ASN A 191 -3.04 -25.71 -3.59
C ASN A 191 -3.52 -24.45 -2.87
N LYS A 192 -2.73 -23.90 -1.95
CA LYS A 192 -2.96 -22.53 -1.44
C LYS A 192 -2.75 -21.53 -2.59
N GLY A 193 -3.50 -20.43 -2.63
CA GLY A 193 -3.37 -19.38 -3.64
C GLY A 193 -1.94 -18.83 -3.79
N SER A 194 -1.69 -18.11 -4.88
CA SER A 194 -0.39 -17.52 -5.21
C SER A 194 -0.56 -16.04 -5.55
N THR A 195 0.53 -15.29 -5.55
CA THR A 195 0.50 -13.86 -5.86
C THR A 195 1.41 -13.58 -7.05
N ARG A 196 1.07 -12.55 -7.81
CA ARG A 196 1.89 -12.03 -8.89
C ARG A 196 2.03 -10.53 -8.73
N VAL A 197 3.26 -10.03 -8.82
CA VAL A 197 3.56 -8.60 -8.87
C VAL A 197 3.83 -8.24 -10.32
N LYS A 198 3.11 -7.26 -10.86
CA LYS A 198 3.33 -6.66 -12.19
C LYS A 198 3.78 -5.22 -12.02
N ILE A 199 4.74 -4.79 -12.84
CA ILE A 199 5.19 -3.41 -12.92
C ILE A 199 4.87 -2.89 -14.32
N PHE A 200 4.24 -1.73 -14.36
CA PHE A 200 3.92 -1.00 -15.57
C PHE A 200 4.65 0.35 -15.61
N SER A 201 4.92 0.85 -16.81
CA SER A 201 5.34 2.24 -17.03
C SER A 201 4.21 3.22 -16.72
N ALA A 202 4.50 4.53 -16.78
CA ALA A 202 3.49 5.57 -16.64
C ALA A 202 2.41 5.52 -17.74
N GLU A 203 2.79 5.00 -18.92
CA GLU A 203 1.97 4.76 -20.09
C GLU A 203 1.20 3.42 -20.03
N MET A 204 1.37 2.65 -18.94
CA MET A 204 0.74 1.34 -18.70
C MET A 204 1.26 0.19 -19.58
N ASP A 205 2.48 0.32 -20.09
CA ASP A 205 3.22 -0.78 -20.73
C ASP A 205 3.81 -1.70 -19.67
N LEU A 206 3.74 -3.02 -19.88
CA LEU A 206 4.29 -3.98 -18.92
C LEU A 206 5.82 -3.96 -18.97
N ILE A 207 6.46 -3.56 -17.87
CA ILE A 207 7.92 -3.55 -17.71
C ILE A 207 8.39 -4.94 -17.26
N GLY A 208 7.73 -5.50 -16.25
CA GLY A 208 8.13 -6.76 -15.65
C GLY A 208 7.02 -7.40 -14.85
N GLN A 209 7.12 -8.70 -14.65
CA GLN A 209 6.25 -9.42 -13.74
C GLN A 209 7.00 -10.55 -13.06
N VAL A 210 6.63 -10.84 -11.82
CA VAL A 210 7.12 -11.99 -11.08
C VAL A 210 5.98 -12.62 -10.31
N ASP A 211 5.88 -13.94 -10.35
CA ASP A 211 4.94 -14.68 -9.52
C ASP A 211 5.68 -15.50 -8.45
N SER A 212 4.91 -16.10 -7.55
CA SER A 212 5.48 -16.96 -6.51
C SER A 212 6.35 -18.09 -7.08
N PHE A 213 6.10 -18.56 -8.32
CA PHE A 213 6.88 -19.62 -8.94
C PHE A 213 8.22 -19.11 -9.46
N GLY A 214 8.25 -17.95 -10.11
CA GLY A 214 9.48 -17.28 -10.56
C GLY A 214 10.43 -16.98 -9.39
N LEU A 215 9.90 -16.59 -8.23
CA LEU A 215 10.70 -16.37 -7.02
C LEU A 215 11.14 -17.67 -6.33
N ASN A 216 10.37 -18.77 -6.46
CA ASN A 216 10.75 -20.07 -5.90
C ASN A 216 12.04 -20.65 -6.52
N LEU A 217 12.45 -20.18 -7.70
CA LEU A 217 13.70 -20.60 -8.33
C LEU A 217 14.94 -19.96 -7.69
N VAL A 218 14.76 -18.85 -6.97
CA VAL A 218 15.82 -18.06 -6.32
C VAL A 218 15.69 -18.03 -4.79
N SER A 219 14.57 -18.49 -4.25
CA SER A 219 14.25 -18.57 -2.83
C SER A 219 13.47 -19.86 -2.55
N SER A 220 13.76 -20.56 -1.46
CA SER A 220 13.02 -21.76 -1.07
C SER A 220 11.62 -21.48 -0.49
N CYS A 221 11.11 -20.24 -0.60
CA CYS A 221 9.90 -19.79 0.08
C CYS A 221 8.82 -19.28 -0.88
N LYS A 222 7.61 -19.82 -0.74
CA LYS A 222 6.43 -19.39 -1.49
C LYS A 222 6.01 -17.99 -1.05
N MET A 223 6.23 -16.99 -1.90
CA MET A 223 5.81 -15.61 -1.64
C MET A 223 4.28 -15.44 -1.81
N TYR A 224 3.65 -14.81 -0.83
CA TYR A 224 2.29 -14.31 -0.87
C TYR A 224 2.31 -12.80 -0.57
N ALA A 225 2.64 -12.00 -1.59
CA ALA A 225 2.68 -10.56 -1.47
C ALA A 225 1.27 -9.99 -1.23
N THR A 226 1.14 -9.06 -0.28
CA THR A 226 -0.17 -8.50 0.12
C THR A 226 -0.27 -7.00 -0.17
N ALA A 227 0.81 -6.26 0.04
CA ALA A 227 0.89 -4.83 -0.28
C ALA A 227 2.15 -4.54 -1.07
N VAL A 228 2.13 -3.40 -1.77
CA VAL A 228 3.24 -2.89 -2.55
C VAL A 228 3.37 -1.39 -2.32
N ALA A 229 4.59 -0.87 -2.34
CA ALA A 229 4.89 0.55 -2.30
C ALA A 229 6.17 0.84 -3.11
N PHE A 230 6.35 2.10 -3.48
CA PHE A 230 7.65 2.60 -3.98
C PHE A 230 8.35 3.40 -2.89
N ASP A 231 9.67 3.19 -2.75
CA ASP A 231 10.51 4.08 -1.95
C ASP A 231 10.91 5.35 -2.74
N LYS A 232 11.70 6.23 -2.12
CA LYS A 232 12.14 7.49 -2.76
C LYS A 232 13.06 7.26 -3.97
N GLU A 233 13.78 6.14 -4.03
CA GLU A 233 14.62 5.76 -5.17
C GLU A 233 13.84 5.07 -6.30
N GLY A 234 12.54 4.86 -6.13
CA GLY A 234 11.69 4.15 -7.09
C GLY A 234 11.86 2.63 -7.06
N ARG A 235 12.39 2.06 -5.98
CA ARG A 235 12.43 0.60 -5.80
C ARG A 235 11.06 0.09 -5.36
N VAL A 236 10.69 -1.08 -5.86
CA VAL A 236 9.45 -1.77 -5.51
C VAL A 236 9.64 -2.53 -4.20
N ILE A 237 8.86 -2.18 -3.20
CA ILE A 237 8.86 -2.81 -1.88
C ILE A 237 7.53 -3.55 -1.71
N VAL A 238 7.57 -4.78 -1.21
CA VAL A 238 6.37 -5.58 -0.94
C VAL A 238 6.37 -6.12 0.49
N THR A 239 5.19 -6.32 1.05
CA THR A 239 4.99 -7.15 2.24
C THR A 239 4.64 -8.57 1.83
N ASP A 240 5.20 -9.56 2.52
CA ASP A 240 4.87 -10.97 2.33
C ASP A 240 4.41 -11.59 3.65
N VAL A 241 3.19 -12.13 3.67
CA VAL A 241 2.62 -12.77 4.87
C VAL A 241 3.20 -14.16 5.11
N CYS A 242 3.71 -14.84 4.07
CA CYS A 242 4.26 -16.18 4.23
C CYS A 242 5.62 -16.15 4.93
N SER A 243 6.51 -15.22 4.54
CA SER A 243 7.78 -14.99 5.21
C SER A 243 7.72 -13.96 6.35
N GLN A 244 6.56 -13.34 6.60
CA GLN A 244 6.37 -12.30 7.62
C GLN A 244 7.40 -11.17 7.48
N ALA A 245 7.63 -10.73 6.25
CA ALA A 245 8.75 -9.88 5.88
C ALA A 245 8.33 -8.69 5.01
N VAL A 246 9.22 -7.71 4.94
CA VAL A 246 9.22 -6.67 3.92
C VAL A 246 10.42 -6.90 3.00
N ILE A 247 10.17 -6.94 1.70
CA ILE A 247 11.16 -7.35 0.70
C ILE A 247 11.26 -6.25 -0.35
N CYS A 248 12.48 -5.84 -0.67
CA CYS A 248 12.77 -4.99 -1.81
C CYS A 248 12.98 -5.84 -3.06
N LEU A 249 12.17 -5.59 -4.09
CA LEU A 249 12.22 -6.25 -5.39
C LEU A 249 13.06 -5.48 -6.42
N GLY A 250 13.79 -4.46 -6.00
CA GLY A 250 14.65 -3.66 -6.86
C GLY A 250 13.90 -2.56 -7.62
N LYS A 251 14.61 -1.84 -8.48
CA LYS A 251 14.00 -0.86 -9.39
C LYS A 251 13.31 -1.56 -10.56
N PRO A 252 12.34 -0.93 -11.24
CA PRO A 252 11.69 -1.50 -12.42
C PRO A 252 12.64 -2.07 -13.46
N GLU A 253 13.82 -1.45 -13.67
CA GLU A 253 14.81 -1.87 -14.66
C GLU A 253 15.64 -3.10 -14.23
N GLU A 254 15.74 -3.34 -12.92
CA GLU A 254 16.49 -4.44 -12.30
C GLU A 254 15.57 -5.55 -11.78
N PHE A 255 14.26 -5.42 -12.01
CA PHE A 255 13.24 -6.26 -11.42
C PHE A 255 13.20 -7.66 -12.08
N PRO A 256 12.99 -8.74 -11.31
CA PRO A 256 12.86 -8.79 -9.85
C PRO A 256 14.18 -9.08 -9.13
N MET A 257 14.47 -8.30 -8.08
CA MET A 257 15.47 -8.62 -7.06
C MET A 257 14.82 -9.25 -5.82
N PHE A 258 15.61 -9.80 -4.91
CA PHE A 258 15.10 -10.28 -3.62
C PHE A 258 16.03 -9.84 -2.49
N ASN A 259 15.68 -8.73 -1.85
CA ASN A 259 16.46 -8.19 -0.73
C ASN A 259 15.56 -7.92 0.49
N PRO A 260 15.55 -8.82 1.51
CA PRO A 260 14.77 -8.63 2.72
C PRO A 260 15.20 -7.37 3.48
N LEU A 261 14.25 -6.47 3.74
CA LEU A 261 14.45 -5.24 4.52
C LEU A 261 14.08 -5.42 5.99
N ILE A 262 13.00 -6.16 6.24
CA ILE A 262 12.50 -6.51 7.57
C ILE A 262 12.17 -8.00 7.55
N SER A 263 12.70 -8.77 8.48
CA SER A 263 12.60 -10.24 8.50
C SER A 263 12.01 -10.82 9.78
N HIS A 264 11.58 -9.97 10.71
CA HIS A 264 11.08 -10.37 12.02
C HIS A 264 10.17 -9.30 12.61
N GLY A 265 9.36 -9.72 13.59
CA GLY A 265 8.49 -8.81 14.33
C GLY A 265 7.25 -8.38 13.56
N LEU A 266 6.90 -9.07 12.47
CA LEU A 266 5.61 -8.93 11.78
C LEU A 266 4.82 -10.24 11.93
N SER A 267 3.49 -10.16 11.98
CA SER A 267 2.61 -11.32 12.15
C SER A 267 1.79 -11.58 10.88
N TYR A 268 1.10 -10.55 10.39
CA TYR A 268 0.30 -10.59 9.16
C TYR A 268 0.31 -9.21 8.48
N PRO A 269 1.40 -8.82 7.81
CA PRO A 269 1.52 -7.51 7.17
C PRO A 269 0.63 -7.43 5.93
N VAL A 270 -0.39 -6.56 5.94
CA VAL A 270 -1.37 -6.43 4.84
C VAL A 270 -1.33 -5.08 4.14
N GLY A 271 -0.70 -4.07 4.72
CA GLY A 271 -0.60 -2.73 4.16
C GLY A 271 0.82 -2.19 4.29
N LEU A 272 1.21 -1.34 3.35
CA LEU A 272 2.55 -0.79 3.25
C LEU A 272 2.49 0.60 2.65
N THR A 273 3.11 1.58 3.30
CA THR A 273 3.31 2.92 2.73
C THR A 273 4.70 3.44 3.05
N TYR A 274 5.31 4.10 2.08
CA TYR A 274 6.54 4.86 2.29
C TYR A 274 6.20 6.22 2.91
N MET A 275 6.92 6.59 3.96
CA MET A 275 6.83 7.86 4.67
C MET A 275 8.05 8.73 4.31
N ALA A 276 8.00 10.02 4.64
CA ALA A 276 9.20 10.86 4.57
C ALA A 276 10.35 10.29 5.45
N ASN A 277 11.59 10.70 5.17
CA ASN A 277 12.79 10.34 5.94
C ASN A 277 13.10 8.83 5.95
N ASP A 278 13.02 8.16 4.80
CA ASP A 278 13.40 6.73 4.66
C ASP A 278 12.70 5.80 5.65
N SER A 279 11.45 6.15 5.95
CA SER A 279 10.62 5.40 6.89
C SER A 279 9.53 4.62 6.14
N LEU A 280 9.23 3.41 6.61
CA LEU A 280 8.15 2.57 6.13
C LEU A 280 7.12 2.41 7.25
N ALA A 281 5.85 2.63 6.95
CA ALA A 281 4.76 2.21 7.81
C ALA A 281 4.16 0.92 7.25
N ILE A 282 4.12 -0.11 8.09
CA ILE A 282 3.55 -1.41 7.78
C ILE A 282 2.30 -1.60 8.63
N LEU A 283 1.19 -1.90 7.99
CA LEU A 283 -0.01 -2.31 8.68
C LEU A 283 0.05 -3.82 8.93
N ASP A 284 0.29 -4.19 10.18
CA ASP A 284 0.34 -5.56 10.64
C ASP A 284 -1.00 -5.93 11.29
N SER A 285 -1.88 -6.54 10.49
CA SER A 285 -3.22 -6.90 10.93
C SER A 285 -3.24 -8.07 11.89
N GLY A 286 -2.16 -8.86 11.97
CA GLY A 286 -2.03 -9.90 12.99
C GLY A 286 -1.93 -9.31 14.39
N ASP A 287 -1.34 -8.12 14.52
CA ASP A 287 -1.21 -7.37 15.76
C ASP A 287 -2.20 -6.19 15.86
N HIS A 288 -3.06 -6.02 14.86
CA HIS A 288 -3.99 -4.89 14.74
C HIS A 288 -3.26 -3.54 14.87
N SER A 289 -2.05 -3.41 14.33
CA SER A 289 -1.18 -2.26 14.58
C SER A 289 -0.45 -1.76 13.33
N ILE A 290 -0.05 -0.49 13.36
CA ILE A 290 0.87 0.10 12.38
C ILE A 290 2.26 0.09 13.00
N LYS A 291 3.24 -0.49 12.31
CA LYS A 291 4.64 -0.52 12.73
C LYS A 291 5.46 0.36 11.81
N ILE A 292 6.11 1.38 12.38
CA ILE A 292 6.94 2.34 11.64
C ILE A 292 8.39 1.95 11.82
N TYR A 293 9.07 1.72 10.70
CA TYR A 293 10.49 1.42 10.65
C TYR A 293 11.24 2.53 9.94
N SER A 294 12.44 2.88 10.39
CA SER A 294 13.31 3.87 9.73
C SER A 294 14.76 3.42 9.77
N SER A 295 15.58 3.94 8.85
CA SER A 295 17.04 3.86 9.00
C SER A 295 17.48 4.67 10.24
N THR A 296 18.61 4.28 10.82
CA THR A 296 19.28 5.05 11.89
C THR A 296 20.06 6.22 11.33
#